data_AF-A0A5Q4T825-F1
#
_entry.id   AF-A0A5Q4T825-F1
#
_cell.length_a   1.000
_cell.length_b   1.000
_cell.length_c   1.000
_cell.angle_alpha   90.00
_cell.angle_beta   90.00
_cell.angle_gamma   90.00
#
_symmetry.space_group_name_H-M   'P 1'
#
loop_
_entity.id
_entity.type
_entity.pdbx_description
1 polymer ?
#
loop_
_entity_poly.entity_id
_entity_poly.type
_entity_poly.pdbx_seq_one_letter_code
_entity_poly.pdbx_strand_id
1 'polypeptide(L)'
;MTSRDTETLAELMSARAGQRGSGLPTWEQVSERAVDPDSGYRPSANLLWKVASGQDVKVNPPLMRAIAAGFSLPLERVQAAAARQFLGWQIGDPFSTPAGDTDAVVRVAHRAGAEGEGMPATRAFIEQARKRDQGD
;
A
#
# COMPACT_ATOMS: atom_id res chain seq x y z
N MET A 1 11.09 1.30 -12.48
CA MET A 1 9.87 0.71 -11.89
C MET A 1 10.23 -0.68 -11.39
N THR A 2 10.34 -0.87 -10.07
CA THR A 2 10.69 -2.20 -9.55
C THR A 2 9.41 -3.02 -9.38
N SER A 3 9.50 -4.35 -9.48
CA SER A 3 8.35 -5.25 -9.27
C SER A 3 7.64 -5.06 -7.92
N ARG A 4 8.29 -4.41 -6.95
CA ARG A 4 7.74 -4.06 -5.64
C ARG A 4 6.74 -2.90 -5.68
N ASP A 5 6.76 -2.07 -6.73
CA ASP A 5 5.88 -0.90 -6.89
C ASP A 5 4.53 -1.25 -7.56
N THR A 6 4.37 -2.51 -7.97
CA THR A 6 3.24 -2.97 -8.80
C THR A 6 2.46 -4.14 -8.23
N GLU A 7 2.78 -4.62 -7.01
CA GLU A 7 2.08 -5.76 -6.41
C GLU A 7 0.70 -5.36 -5.87
N THR A 8 -0.28 -6.24 -6.03
CA THR A 8 -1.60 -6.17 -5.39
C THR A 8 -1.52 -6.66 -3.94
N LEU A 9 -2.52 -6.33 -3.13
CA LEU A 9 -2.57 -6.81 -1.75
C LEU A 9 -2.66 -8.35 -1.68
N ALA A 10 -3.37 -8.96 -2.62
CA ALA A 10 -3.47 -10.41 -2.79
C ALA A 10 -2.11 -11.07 -3.05
N GLU A 11 -1.33 -10.54 -3.99
CA GLU A 11 0.03 -11.01 -4.29
C GLU A 11 0.96 -10.81 -3.08
N LEU A 12 0.91 -9.64 -2.45
CA LEU A 12 1.70 -9.30 -1.27
C LEU A 12 1.46 -10.30 -0.11
N MET A 13 0.20 -10.65 0.14
CA MET A 13 -0.18 -11.56 1.22
C MET A 13 0.11 -13.02 0.87
N SER A 14 -0.23 -13.45 -0.35
CA SER A 14 -0.04 -14.85 -0.79
C SER A 14 1.43 -15.25 -0.89
N ALA A 15 2.34 -14.29 -1.09
CA ALA A 15 3.79 -14.54 -1.02
C ALA A 15 4.31 -14.83 0.40
N ARG A 16 3.53 -14.58 1.44
CA ARG A 16 3.97 -14.59 2.85
C ARG A 16 3.16 -15.50 3.77
N ALA A 17 2.07 -16.05 3.26
CA ALA A 17 1.20 -16.95 3.98
C ALA A 17 0.65 -17.99 3.02
N GLY A 18 0.47 -19.20 3.54
CA GLY A 18 0.11 -20.35 2.73
C GLY A 18 -0.62 -21.42 3.50
N GLN A 19 -0.89 -22.53 2.83
CA GLN A 19 -1.50 -23.69 3.47
C GLN A 19 -0.48 -24.42 4.36
N ARG A 20 -0.98 -25.26 5.27
CA ARG A 20 -0.14 -26.12 6.10
C ARG A 20 0.75 -27.00 5.20
N GLY A 21 2.05 -27.02 5.49
CA GLY A 21 3.04 -27.75 4.68
C GLY A 21 3.74 -26.92 3.61
N SER A 22 3.34 -25.67 3.37
CA SER A 22 4.01 -24.77 2.42
C SER A 22 5.33 -24.17 2.93
N GLY A 23 5.69 -24.39 4.20
CA GLY A 23 6.79 -23.69 4.88
C GLY A 23 6.48 -22.23 5.23
N LEU A 24 5.31 -21.71 4.81
CA LEU A 24 4.80 -20.40 5.18
C LEU A 24 3.82 -20.50 6.38
N PRO A 25 3.67 -19.42 7.16
CA PRO A 25 2.67 -19.37 8.22
C PRO A 25 1.26 -19.51 7.65
N THR A 26 0.40 -20.22 8.38
CA THR A 26 -1.01 -20.36 8.02
C THR A 26 -1.78 -19.07 8.29
N TRP A 27 -2.95 -18.92 7.67
CA TRP A 27 -3.81 -17.76 7.92
C TRP A 27 -4.26 -17.63 9.38
N GLU A 28 -4.35 -18.74 10.12
CA GLU A 28 -4.60 -18.75 11.56
C GLU A 28 -3.43 -18.13 12.32
N GLN A 29 -2.20 -18.58 12.02
CA GLN A 29 -0.98 -18.03 12.62
C GLN A 29 -0.77 -16.56 12.26
N VAL A 30 -1.11 -16.16 11.02
CA VAL A 30 -1.08 -14.75 10.61
C VAL A 30 -2.11 -13.95 11.39
N SER A 31 -3.34 -14.46 11.55
CA SER A 31 -4.39 -13.79 12.30
C SER A 31 -3.98 -13.53 13.75
N GLU A 32 -3.24 -14.43 14.40
CA GLU A 32 -2.74 -14.27 15.77
C GLU A 32 -1.84 -13.04 15.96
N ARG A 33 -1.04 -12.72 14.96
CA ARG A 33 -0.12 -11.57 14.96
C ARG A 33 -0.67 -10.34 14.25
N ALA A 34 -1.71 -10.49 13.43
CA ALA A 34 -2.35 -9.39 12.73
C ALA A 34 -3.27 -8.62 13.66
N VAL A 35 -2.71 -7.81 14.54
CA VAL A 35 -3.46 -6.97 15.47
C VAL A 35 -3.18 -5.51 15.15
N ASP A 36 -4.24 -4.73 14.95
CA ASP A 36 -4.13 -3.28 14.80
C ASP A 36 -3.60 -2.68 16.11
N PRO A 37 -2.41 -2.05 16.13
CA PRO A 37 -1.84 -1.48 17.35
C PRO A 37 -2.70 -0.37 17.95
N ASP A 38 -3.50 0.33 17.14
CA ASP A 38 -4.27 1.48 17.59
C ASP A 38 -5.62 1.07 18.23
N SER A 39 -6.28 0.06 17.66
CA SER A 39 -7.65 -0.31 18.04
C SER A 39 -7.77 -1.70 18.67
N GLY A 40 -6.72 -2.52 18.64
CA GLY A 40 -6.77 -3.93 19.02
C GLY A 40 -7.56 -4.81 18.03
N TYR A 41 -8.01 -4.26 16.90
CA TYR A 41 -8.74 -5.01 15.88
C TYR A 41 -7.91 -6.16 15.33
N ARG A 42 -8.48 -7.36 15.32
CA ARG A 42 -7.87 -8.58 14.80
C ARG A 42 -8.77 -9.20 13.71
N PRO A 43 -8.35 -9.23 12.43
CA PRO A 43 -9.11 -9.90 11.37
C PRO A 43 -9.04 -11.42 11.56
N SER A 44 -10.13 -12.10 11.23
CA SER A 44 -10.16 -13.57 11.24
C SER A 44 -9.28 -14.16 10.13
N ALA A 45 -8.82 -15.39 10.33
CA ALA A 45 -8.08 -16.13 9.30
C ALA A 45 -8.83 -16.21 7.97
N ASN A 46 -10.15 -16.40 8.02
CA ASN A 46 -11.01 -16.41 6.82
C ASN A 46 -11.01 -15.05 6.11
N LEU A 47 -11.10 -13.94 6.85
CA LEU A 47 -11.04 -12.60 6.24
C LEU A 47 -9.69 -12.36 5.56
N LEU A 48 -8.59 -12.75 6.20
CA LEU A 48 -7.25 -12.65 5.61
C LEU A 48 -7.13 -13.49 4.33
N TRP A 49 -7.65 -14.71 4.34
CA TRP A 49 -7.68 -15.58 3.15
C TRP A 49 -8.50 -14.96 2.01
N LYS A 50 -9.67 -14.35 2.32
CA LYS A 50 -10.49 -13.65 1.31
C LYS A 50 -9.74 -12.50 0.65
N VAL A 51 -9.07 -11.68 1.46
CA VAL A 51 -8.23 -10.59 0.97
C VAL A 51 -7.12 -11.12 0.06
N ALA A 52 -6.41 -12.16 0.52
CA ALA A 52 -5.32 -12.79 -0.21
C ALA A 52 -5.76 -13.46 -1.52
N SER A 53 -7.02 -13.89 -1.57
CA SER A 53 -7.63 -14.52 -2.75
C SER A 53 -8.27 -13.49 -3.71
N GLY A 54 -8.09 -12.19 -3.46
CA GLY A 54 -8.65 -11.14 -4.30
C GLY A 54 -10.16 -10.95 -4.19
N GLN A 55 -10.81 -11.53 -3.17
CA GLN A 55 -12.26 -11.38 -3.00
C GLN A 55 -12.63 -9.97 -2.53
N ASP A 56 -13.83 -9.53 -2.89
CA ASP A 56 -14.40 -8.28 -2.40
C ASP A 56 -14.58 -8.31 -0.89
N VAL A 57 -13.90 -7.40 -0.22
CA VAL A 57 -13.94 -7.20 1.22
C VAL A 57 -14.03 -5.72 1.53
N LYS A 58 -14.66 -5.40 2.66
CA LYS A 58 -14.67 -4.03 3.15
C LYS A 58 -13.28 -3.66 3.66
N VAL A 59 -12.55 -2.88 2.88
CA VAL A 59 -11.28 -2.29 3.29
C VAL A 59 -11.54 -1.15 4.27
N ASN A 60 -10.79 -1.11 5.37
CA ASN A 60 -10.82 -0.04 6.34
C ASN A 60 -9.42 0.16 6.98
N PRO A 61 -9.15 1.30 7.63
CA PRO A 61 -7.85 1.56 8.23
C PRO A 61 -7.42 0.51 9.28
N PRO A 62 -8.28 0.04 10.21
CA PRO A 62 -7.91 -1.02 11.15
C PRO A 62 -7.42 -2.31 10.47
N LEU A 63 -8.09 -2.74 9.40
CA LEU A 63 -7.68 -3.93 8.64
C LEU A 63 -6.30 -3.75 8.01
N MET A 64 -6.00 -2.58 7.44
CA MET A 64 -4.70 -2.31 6.83
C MET A 64 -3.57 -2.29 7.87
N ARG A 65 -3.81 -1.68 9.04
CA ARG A 65 -2.84 -1.67 10.15
C ARG A 65 -2.62 -3.06 10.73
N ALA A 66 -3.68 -3.84 10.92
CA ALA A 66 -3.58 -5.23 11.37
C ALA A 66 -2.79 -6.10 10.39
N ILE A 67 -3.02 -5.96 9.08
CA ILE A 67 -2.25 -6.69 8.05
C ILE A 67 -0.78 -6.26 8.06
N ALA A 68 -0.50 -4.95 8.16
CA ALA A 68 0.85 -4.42 8.26
C ALA A 68 1.61 -4.99 9.46
N ALA A 69 0.99 -5.00 10.64
CA ALA A 69 1.55 -5.61 11.84
C ALA A 69 1.75 -7.12 11.67
N GLY A 70 0.75 -7.82 11.14
CA GLY A 70 0.76 -9.28 10.98
C GLY A 70 1.78 -9.81 9.98
N PHE A 71 2.29 -8.98 9.07
CA PHE A 71 3.36 -9.35 8.14
C PHE A 71 4.67 -8.59 8.40
N SER A 72 4.72 -7.75 9.43
CA SER A 72 5.85 -6.85 9.71
C SER A 72 6.22 -6.01 8.48
N LEU A 73 5.20 -5.45 7.81
CA LEU A 73 5.34 -4.63 6.61
C LEU A 73 5.09 -3.15 6.92
N PRO A 74 5.70 -2.22 6.16
CA PRO A 74 5.32 -0.82 6.21
C PRO A 74 3.84 -0.65 5.86
N LEU A 75 3.10 0.09 6.68
CA LEU A 75 1.67 0.37 6.46
C LEU A 75 1.41 0.95 5.07
N GLU A 76 2.30 1.84 4.64
CA GLU A 76 2.22 2.54 3.36
C GLU A 76 2.25 1.57 2.17
N ARG A 77 3.07 0.52 2.25
CA ARG A 77 3.15 -0.53 1.22
C ARG A 77 1.87 -1.35 1.15
N VAL A 78 1.29 -1.69 2.31
CA VAL A 78 0.02 -2.42 2.40
C VAL A 78 -1.12 -1.57 1.81
N GLN A 79 -1.16 -0.27 2.14
CA GLN A 79 -2.14 0.67 1.62
C GLN A 79 -2.01 0.88 0.11
N ALA A 80 -0.79 1.01 -0.42
CA ALA A 80 -0.56 1.10 -1.85
C ALA A 80 -1.03 -0.16 -2.59
N ALA A 81 -0.70 -1.34 -2.08
CA ALA A 81 -1.14 -2.62 -2.62
C ALA A 81 -2.68 -2.77 -2.58
N ALA A 82 -3.32 -2.27 -1.52
CA ALA A 82 -4.79 -2.23 -1.38
C ALA A 82 -5.44 -1.26 -2.37
N ALA A 83 -4.90 -0.05 -2.53
CA ALA A 83 -5.37 0.94 -3.49
C ALA A 83 -5.31 0.40 -4.93
N ARG A 84 -4.25 -0.35 -5.24
CA ARG A 84 -4.13 -1.05 -6.53
C ARG A 84 -5.20 -2.13 -6.71
N GLN A 85 -5.35 -3.01 -5.73
CA GLN A 85 -6.28 -4.13 -5.83
C GLN A 85 -7.74 -3.68 -5.95
N PHE A 86 -8.18 -2.75 -5.09
CA PHE A 86 -9.60 -2.42 -4.97
C PHE A 86 -10.02 -1.18 -5.78
N LEU A 87 -9.10 -0.27 -6.09
CA LEU A 87 -9.40 0.97 -6.80
C LEU A 87 -8.70 1.06 -8.18
N GLY A 88 -7.80 0.14 -8.50
CA GLY A 88 -6.99 0.20 -9.73
C GLY A 88 -6.03 1.40 -9.76
N TRP A 89 -5.72 1.97 -8.59
CA TRP A 89 -4.85 3.14 -8.47
C TRP A 89 -3.41 2.72 -8.18
N GLN A 90 -2.47 3.44 -8.75
CA GLN A 90 -1.05 3.38 -8.40
C GLN A 90 -0.72 4.56 -7.51
N ILE A 91 0.11 4.32 -6.49
CA ILE A 91 0.62 5.37 -5.61
C ILE A 91 2.13 5.41 -5.79
N GLY A 92 2.66 6.56 -6.19
CA GLY A 92 4.08 6.74 -6.44
C GLY A 92 4.42 8.18 -6.77
N ASP A 93 5.62 8.39 -7.30
CA ASP A 93 6.04 9.68 -7.83
C ASP A 93 6.12 9.61 -9.36
N PRO A 94 5.03 9.94 -10.09
CA PRO A 94 4.99 9.89 -11.55
C PRO A 94 5.82 11.00 -12.20
N PHE A 95 6.42 11.89 -11.43
CA PHE A 95 7.25 12.99 -11.92
C PHE A 95 8.75 12.71 -11.75
N SER A 96 9.13 11.57 -11.16
CA SER A 96 10.51 11.22 -10.82
C SER A 96 11.21 12.38 -10.11
N THR A 97 10.50 12.98 -9.16
CA THR A 97 10.94 14.14 -8.41
C THR A 97 12.27 13.80 -7.75
N PRO A 98 13.36 14.53 -8.03
CA PRO A 98 14.63 14.27 -7.37
C PRO A 98 14.43 14.38 -5.86
N ALA A 99 14.97 13.43 -5.11
CA ALA A 99 15.20 13.60 -3.68
C ALA A 99 16.18 14.79 -3.54
N GLY A 100 15.63 15.99 -3.40
CA GLY A 100 16.42 17.19 -3.15
C GLY A 100 16.92 17.19 -1.72
N ASP A 101 17.75 18.17 -1.36
CA ASP A 101 18.17 18.43 0.04
C ASP A 101 17.00 18.81 0.98
N THR A 102 15.81 19.05 0.42
CA THR A 102 14.57 19.23 1.17
C THR A 102 13.96 17.88 1.52
N ASP A 103 13.60 17.64 2.79
CA ASP A 103 12.86 16.47 3.32
C ASP A 103 11.45 16.24 2.70
N ALA A 104 11.14 16.89 1.57
CA ALA A 104 9.87 16.79 0.90
C ALA A 104 9.71 15.45 0.18
N VAL A 105 8.76 14.64 0.65
CA VAL A 105 8.35 13.39 0.00
C VAL A 105 7.11 13.64 -0.86
N VAL A 106 7.22 13.42 -2.18
CA VAL A 106 6.10 13.51 -3.12
C VAL A 106 5.45 12.14 -3.28
N ARG A 107 4.14 12.05 -3.06
CA ARG A 107 3.32 10.87 -3.38
C ARG A 107 2.02 11.27 -4.04
N VAL A 108 1.72 10.62 -5.15
CA VAL A 108 0.55 10.88 -5.98
C VAL A 108 -0.18 9.57 -6.19
N ALA A 109 -1.47 9.55 -5.86
CA ALA A 109 -2.37 8.48 -6.28
C ALA A 109 -2.90 8.81 -7.68
N HIS A 110 -2.68 7.91 -8.64
CA HIS A 110 -3.10 8.10 -10.02
C HIS A 110 -3.63 6.80 -10.63
N ARG A 111 -4.40 6.93 -11.71
CA ARG A 111 -4.86 5.76 -12.48
C ARG A 111 -3.65 5.00 -13.01
N ALA A 112 -3.73 3.67 -13.01
CA ALA A 112 -2.68 2.84 -13.58
C ALA A 112 -2.42 3.20 -15.06
N GLY A 113 -1.14 3.36 -15.43
CA GLY A 113 -0.71 3.74 -16.78
C GLY A 113 -0.81 5.23 -17.11
N ALA A 114 -1.26 6.07 -16.16
CA ALA A 114 -1.18 7.52 -16.31
C ALA A 114 0.21 8.01 -15.88
N GLU A 115 0.93 8.64 -16.80
CA GLU A 115 2.26 9.22 -16.58
C GLU A 115 2.17 10.71 -16.23
N GLY A 116 3.26 11.28 -15.71
CA GLY A 116 3.31 12.70 -15.32
C GLY A 116 2.96 13.69 -16.43
N GLU A 117 3.17 13.33 -17.71
CA GLU A 117 2.76 14.14 -18.86
C GLU A 117 1.23 14.28 -18.98
N GLY A 118 0.48 13.27 -18.54
CA GLY A 118 -0.98 13.29 -18.50
C GLY A 118 -1.57 14.06 -17.31
N MET A 119 -0.73 14.66 -16.46
CA MET A 119 -1.14 15.31 -15.21
C MET A 119 -0.57 16.73 -15.04
N PRO A 120 -0.79 17.64 -16.02
CA PRO A 120 -0.17 18.97 -16.01
C PRO A 120 -0.59 19.82 -14.79
N ALA A 121 -1.85 19.70 -14.35
CA ALA A 121 -2.34 20.41 -13.17
C ALA A 121 -1.66 19.93 -11.87
N THR A 122 -1.48 18.60 -11.73
CA THR A 122 -0.79 18.01 -10.57
C THR A 122 0.69 18.41 -10.55
N ARG A 123 1.36 18.43 -11.72
CA ARG A 123 2.73 18.91 -11.85
C ARG A 123 2.86 20.36 -11.37
N ALA A 124 2.00 21.24 -11.87
CA ALA A 124 2.00 22.66 -11.48
C ALA A 124 1.78 22.85 -9.97
N PHE A 125 0.90 22.04 -9.36
CA PHE A 125 0.67 22.06 -7.91
C PHE A 125 1.94 21.68 -7.12
N ILE A 126 2.62 20.61 -7.49
CA ILE A 126 3.85 20.16 -6.82
C ILE A 126 4.95 21.21 -6.96
N GLU A 127 5.14 21.77 -8.15
CA GLU A 127 6.11 22.84 -8.38
C GLU A 127 5.80 24.09 -7.54
N GLN A 128 4.52 24.46 -7.42
CA GLN A 128 4.11 25.58 -6.58
C GLN A 128 4.34 25.31 -5.08
N ALA A 129 4.04 24.09 -4.61
CA ALA A 129 4.30 23.70 -3.23
C ALA A 129 5.80 23.77 -2.90
N ARG A 130 6.67 23.29 -3.79
CA ARG A 130 8.13 23.37 -3.61
C ARG A 130 8.65 24.81 -3.56
N LYS A 131 8.11 25.71 -4.39
CA LYS A 131 8.48 27.13 -4.34
C LYS A 131 8.14 27.77 -3.00
N ARG A 132 7.00 27.41 -2.41
CA ARG A 132 6.61 27.90 -1.08
C ARG A 132 7.54 27.41 0.01
N ASP A 133 7.96 26.15 -0.04
CA ASP A 133 8.88 25.57 0.94
C ASP A 133 10.32 26.11 0.81
N GLN A 134 10.70 26.64 -0.37
CA GLN A 134 12.03 27.21 -0.64
C GLN A 134 12.16 28.72 -0.37
N GLY A 135 11.10 29.36 0.12
CA GLY A 135 11.10 30.77 0.53
C GLY A 135 10.47 31.72 -0.50
N ASP A 136 9.24 32.12 -0.20
CA ASP A 136 8.89 33.54 -0.04
C ASP A 136 9.14 33.92 1.44
#